data_AF-A0A7X9WGB5-F1
#
_entry.id   AF-A0A7X9WGB5-F1
#
_cell.length_a   1.000
_cell.length_b   1.000
_cell.length_c   1.000
_cell.angle_alpha   90.00
_cell.angle_beta   90.00
_cell.angle_gamma   90.00
#
_symmetry.space_group_name_H-M   'P 1'
#
loop_
_entity.id
_entity.type
_entity.pdbx_description
1 polymer ?
#
loop_
_entity_poly.entity_id
_entity_poly.type
_entity_poly.pdbx_seq_one_letter_code
_entity_poly.pdbx_strand_id
1 'polypeptide(L)' 'MNKEYESKLNYHEEENAMVTDLDDLKELGKEMEQISEENDEDKLNQSHDEDVHSDLNNE' A
#
# COMPACT_ATOMS: atom_id res chain seq x y z
N MET A 1 -26.87 15.58 -15.30
CA MET A 1 -26.36 14.33 -14.70
C MET A 1 -27.56 13.47 -14.37
N ASN A 2 -27.58 12.25 -14.88
CA ASN A 2 -28.77 11.40 -14.92
C ASN A 2 -28.72 10.45 -13.70
N LYS A 3 -29.60 10.68 -12.72
CA LYS A 3 -29.59 10.02 -11.40
C LYS A 3 -29.69 8.49 -11.48
N GLU A 4 -30.20 7.93 -12.57
CA GLU A 4 -30.24 6.47 -12.80
C GLU A 4 -28.86 5.83 -13.00
N TYR A 5 -27.89 6.59 -13.52
CA TYR A 5 -26.54 6.06 -13.78
C TYR A 5 -25.69 6.01 -12.51
N GLU A 6 -25.92 6.92 -11.56
CA GLU A 6 -25.26 6.90 -10.25
C GLU A 6 -25.68 5.68 -9.42
N SER A 7 -26.96 5.30 -9.48
CA SER A 7 -27.50 4.16 -8.70
C SER A 7 -26.95 2.79 -9.13
N LYS A 8 -26.46 2.63 -10.37
CA LYS A 8 -25.94 1.35 -10.87
C LYS A 8 -24.43 1.14 -10.65
N LEU A 9 -23.70 2.20 -10.34
CA LEU A 9 -22.24 2.16 -10.18
C LEU A 9 -21.77 1.61 -8.83
N ASN A 10 -22.66 1.52 -7.83
CA ASN A 10 -22.30 1.15 -6.46
C ASN A 10 -22.58 -0.34 -6.10
N TYR A 11 -23.28 -1.11 -6.94
CA TYR A 11 -23.75 -2.47 -6.59
C TYR A 11 -22.64 -3.50 -6.26
N HIS A 12 -21.39 -3.22 -6.61
CA HIS A 12 -20.26 -4.11 -6.36
C HIS A 12 -19.23 -3.52 -5.39
N GLU A 13 -19.50 -2.38 -4.74
CA GLU A 13 -18.58 -1.81 -3.75
C GLU A 13 -18.45 -2.72 -2.52
N GLU A 14 -19.55 -3.31 -2.04
CA GLU A 14 -19.53 -4.28 -0.94
C GLU A 14 -18.80 -5.58 -1.32
N GLU A 15 -18.90 -6.03 -2.59
CA GLU A 15 -18.26 -7.27 -3.06
C GLU A 15 -16.73 -7.14 -3.19
N ASN A 16 -16.23 -5.93 -3.50
CA ASN A 16 -14.79 -5.65 -3.61
C ASN A 16 -14.20 -5.00 -2.36
N ALA A 17 -14.95 -4.99 -1.25
CA ALA A 17 -14.46 -4.43 0.00
C ALA A 17 -13.30 -5.29 0.53
N MET A 18 -12.10 -4.71 0.57
CA MET A 18 -10.92 -5.37 1.17
C MET A 18 -11.00 -5.45 2.70
N VAL A 19 -12.00 -4.80 3.29
CA VAL A 19 -12.23 -4.74 4.72
C VAL A 19 -13.74 -4.68 4.93
N THR A 20 -14.28 -5.64 5.66
CA THR A 20 -15.71 -5.69 6.00
C THR A 20 -15.97 -5.34 7.45
N ASP A 21 -15.02 -5.63 8.34
CA ASP A 21 -15.14 -5.33 9.77
C ASP A 21 -13.81 -4.93 10.44
N LEU A 22 -13.85 -4.75 11.76
CA LEU A 22 -12.69 -4.34 12.54
C LEU A 22 -11.64 -5.44 12.66
N ASP A 23 -12.03 -6.71 12.57
CA ASP A 23 -11.08 -7.81 12.68
C ASP A 23 -10.28 -7.95 11.38
N ASP A 24 -10.90 -7.73 10.21
CA ASP A 24 -10.19 -7.59 8.92
C ASP A 24 -9.14 -6.47 8.96
N LEU A 25 -9.47 -5.31 9.56
CA LEU A 25 -8.51 -4.21 9.71
C LEU A 25 -7.30 -4.60 10.59
N LYS A 26 -7.54 -5.37 11.65
CA LYS A 26 -6.46 -5.83 12.53
C LYS A 26 -5.57 -6.85 11.85
N GLU A 27 -6.15 -7.75 11.06
CA GLU A 27 -5.39 -8.74 10.29
C GLU A 27 -4.52 -8.04 9.25
N LEU A 28 -5.10 -7.14 8.45
CA LEU A 28 -4.35 -6.33 7.50
C LEU A 28 -3.22 -5.52 8.16
N GLY A 29 -3.47 -4.95 9.34
CA GLY A 29 -2.46 -4.22 10.11
C GLY A 29 -1.25 -5.07 10.49
N LYS A 30 -1.47 -6.35 10.83
CA LYS A 30 -0.38 -7.29 11.16
C LYS A 30 0.42 -7.69 9.92
N GLU A 31 -0.26 -7.96 8.81
CA GLU A 31 0.41 -8.28 7.54
C GLU A 31 1.29 -7.11 7.08
N MET A 32 0.79 -5.88 7.22
CA MET A 32 1.54 -4.67 6.89
C MET A 32 2.77 -4.47 7.78
N GLU A 33 2.66 -4.76 9.07
CA GLU A 33 3.80 -4.70 10.00
C GLU A 33 4.88 -5.70 9.58
N GLN A 34 4.50 -6.95 9.30
CA GLN A 34 5.43 -7.99 8.85
C GLN A 34 6.14 -7.61 7.53
N ILE A 35 5.40 -7.11 6.53
CA ILE A 35 5.98 -6.69 5.26
C ILE A 35 6.88 -5.46 5.44
N SER A 36 6.51 -4.53 6.32
CA SER A 36 7.33 -3.35 6.61
C SER A 36 8.67 -3.75 7.22
N GLU A 37 8.66 -4.68 8.18
CA GLU A 37 9.88 -5.21 8.80
C GLU A 37 10.78 -5.92 7.78
N GLU A 38 10.20 -6.79 6.95
CA GLU A 38 10.95 -7.50 5.89
C GLU A 38 11.55 -6.52 4.87
N ASN A 39 10.78 -5.53 4.42
CA ASN A 39 11.26 -4.50 3.50
C ASN A 39 12.38 -3.64 4.09
N ASP A 40 12.30 -3.29 5.37
CA ASP A 40 13.33 -2.51 6.05
C ASP A 40 14.62 -3.32 6.23
N GLU A 41 14.52 -4.61 6.55
CA GLU A 41 15.66 -5.52 6.64
C GLU A 41 16.32 -5.75 5.26
N ASP A 42 15.51 -5.98 4.23
CA ASP A 42 15.99 -6.15 2.86
C ASP A 42 16.70 -4.90 2.35
N LYS A 43 16.12 -3.72 2.59
CA LYS A 43 16.74 -2.44 2.22
C LYS A 43 18.03 -2.18 2.98
N LEU A 44 18.12 -2.58 4.25
CA LEU A 44 19.34 -2.46 5.04
C LEU A 44 20.46 -3.38 4.50
N ASN A 45 20.09 -4.56 3.99
CA ASN A 45 21.03 -5.55 3.45
C ASN A 45 21.41 -5.29 1.98
N GLN A 46 20.76 -4.34 1.30
CA GLN A 46 21.09 -3.98 -0.08
C GLN A 46 22.41 -3.20 -0.16
N SER A 47 23.31 -3.65 -1.04
CA SER A 47 24.49 -2.88 -1.44
C SER A 47 24.05 -1.66 -2.24
N HIS A 48 24.32 -0.47 -1.71
CA HIS A 48 24.03 0.78 -2.41
C HIS A 48 25.16 1.09 -3.38
N ASP A 49 24.81 1.43 -4.62
CA ASP A 49 25.77 1.92 -5.60
C ASP A 49 26.11 3.38 -5.26
N GLU A 50 27.37 3.64 -4.90
CA GLU A 50 27.86 4.95 -4.50
C GLU A 50 27.63 6.01 -5.60
N ASP A 51 27.59 5.59 -6.86
CA ASP A 51 27.40 6.47 -8.03
C ASP A 51 25.94 6.96 -8.19
N VAL A 52 24.98 6.36 -7.48
CA VAL A 52 23.54 6.70 -7.56
C VAL A 52 23.14 7.73 -6.50
N HIS A 53 24.04 8.10 -5.59
CA HIS A 53 23.84 9.23 -4.68
C HIS A 53 23.89 10.55 -5.46
N SER A 54 22.74 10.93 -6.03
CA SER A 54 22.53 12.23 -6.70
C SER A 54 22.92 13.43 -5.86
N ASP A 55 22.96 13.25 -4.54
CA ASP A 55 23.13 14.28 -3.53
C ASP A 55 24.60 14.73 -3.42
N LEU A 56 25.54 13.92 -3.91
CA LEU A 56 26.98 14.24 -3.92
C LEU A 56 27.41 15.11 -5.11
N ASN A 57 26.52 15.32 -6.09
CA ASN A 57 26.82 16.06 -7.32
C ASN A 57 26.23 17.47 -7.39
N ASN A 58 25.68 18.00 -6.29
CA ASN A 58 25.31 19.42 -6.20
C ASN A 58 26.50 20.25 -5.67
N GLU A 59 27.44 20.57 -6.56
CA GLU A 59 28.44 21.63 -6.37
C GLU A 59 27.97 22.95 -7.00
#